data_AF-A0A819HX31-F1
#
_entry.id   AF-A0A819HX31-F1
#
_cell.length_a   1.000
_cell.length_b   1.000
_cell.length_c   1.000
_cell.angle_alpha   90.00
_cell.angle_beta   90.00
_cell.angle_gamma   90.00
#
_symmetry.space_group_name_H-M   'P 1'
#
loop_
_entity.id
_entity.type
_entity.pdbx_description
1 polymer ?
#
loop_
_entity_poly.entity_id
_entity_poly.type
_entity_poly.pdbx_seq_one_letter_code
_entity_poly.pdbx_strand_id
1 'polypeptide(L)'
;SSNNVELIFIVDDVLDSGSFFDKEAGMLLDHIEIFMDMIEKGNYKDASYVAACSPKGVLRNMETLLKFKALKKPPNEDISPWLFHCKVLAETALEAPFIPDMIISLECAKAACSENHLELLYKWIAEERLIDGFFFFKTK
;
A
#
# COMPACT_ATOMS: atom_id res chain seq x y z
N SER A 1 34.45 -19.58 47.29
CA SER A 1 33.69 -18.47 47.88
C SER A 1 33.34 -17.52 46.75
N SER A 2 32.05 -17.18 46.60
CA SER A 2 31.47 -16.17 45.68
C SER A 2 31.60 -16.50 44.19
N ASN A 3 30.59 -16.98 43.43
CA ASN A 3 29.15 -16.72 43.30
C ASN A 3 28.75 -15.27 42.94
N ASN A 4 28.13 -15.16 41.76
CA ASN A 4 27.07 -14.22 41.34
C ASN A 4 27.40 -12.75 41.07
N VAL A 5 28.02 -12.45 39.92
CA VAL A 5 27.84 -11.15 39.24
C VAL A 5 28.00 -11.28 37.72
N GLU A 6 27.15 -12.05 37.03
CA GLU A 6 27.11 -11.94 35.55
C GLU A 6 25.83 -12.52 34.91
N LEU A 7 24.66 -12.33 35.54
CA LEU A 7 23.40 -12.81 34.97
C LEU A 7 22.25 -11.80 35.11
N ILE A 8 22.52 -10.52 34.87
CA ILE A 8 21.48 -9.47 34.91
C ILE A 8 21.38 -8.66 33.61
N PHE A 9 22.33 -8.73 32.67
CA PHE A 9 22.31 -7.82 31.50
C PHE A 9 21.70 -8.38 30.20
N ILE A 10 21.09 -9.56 30.21
CA ILE A 10 20.52 -10.18 28.99
C ILE A 10 18.99 -10.32 29.05
N VAL A 11 18.37 -10.07 30.21
CA VAL A 11 16.92 -10.24 30.40
C VAL A 11 16.09 -9.02 30.02
N ASP A 12 16.66 -7.82 29.99
CA ASP A 12 15.90 -6.60 29.67
C ASP A 12 15.66 -6.41 28.15
N ASP A 13 16.62 -6.78 27.28
CA ASP A 13 16.48 -6.63 25.81
C ASP A 13 15.46 -7.63 25.19
N VAL A 14 15.23 -8.78 25.85
CA VAL A 14 14.33 -9.83 25.35
C VAL A 14 12.87 -9.60 25.78
N LEU A 15 12.64 -8.85 26.86
CA LEU A 15 11.28 -8.54 27.32
C LEU A 15 10.66 -7.34 26.60
N ASP A 16 11.46 -6.38 26.13
CA ASP A 16 10.95 -5.20 25.39
C ASP A 16 10.58 -5.52 23.94
N SER A 17 11.26 -6.49 23.32
CA SER A 17 11.01 -6.90 21.94
C SER A 17 9.62 -7.52 21.73
N GLY A 18 9.08 -8.25 22.72
CA GLY A 18 7.69 -8.73 22.69
C GLY A 18 6.67 -7.58 22.63
N SER A 19 6.88 -6.51 23.40
CA SER A 19 5.97 -5.34 23.40
C SER A 19 6.02 -4.55 22.10
N PHE A 20 7.17 -4.51 21.43
CA PHE A 20 7.35 -3.80 20.17
C PHE A 20 6.61 -4.48 19.02
N PHE A 21 6.75 -5.80 18.87
CA PHE A 21 6.02 -6.55 17.84
C PHE A 21 4.51 -6.50 18.05
N ASP A 22 4.05 -6.55 19.32
CA ASP A 22 2.63 -6.44 19.64
C ASP A 22 2.07 -5.05 19.31
N LYS A 23 2.81 -3.98 19.60
CA LYS A 23 2.44 -2.60 19.20
C LYS A 23 2.42 -2.43 17.69
N GLU A 24 3.41 -2.98 16.99
CA GLU A 24 3.48 -2.91 15.53
C GLU A 24 2.34 -3.69 14.87
N ALA A 25 2.04 -4.89 15.36
CA ALA A 25 0.89 -5.68 14.92
C ALA A 25 -0.42 -4.92 15.16
N GLY A 26 -0.59 -4.29 16.33
CA GLY A 26 -1.73 -3.44 16.64
C GLY A 26 -1.90 -2.31 15.63
N MET A 27 -0.83 -1.54 15.34
CA MET A 27 -0.88 -0.45 14.36
C MET A 27 -1.24 -0.92 12.94
N LEU A 28 -0.77 -2.11 12.53
CA LEU A 28 -1.11 -2.69 11.23
C LEU A 28 -2.58 -3.13 11.18
N LEU A 29 -3.09 -3.75 12.25
CA LEU A 29 -4.48 -4.16 12.37
C LEU A 29 -5.42 -2.95 12.36
N ASP A 30 -5.08 -1.87 13.07
CA ASP A 30 -5.86 -0.63 13.08
C ASP A 30 -6.05 -0.07 11.65
N HIS A 31 -4.99 -0.09 10.82
CA HIS A 31 -5.11 0.35 9.42
C HIS A 31 -6.04 -0.55 8.61
N ILE A 32 -6.00 -1.86 8.83
CA ILE A 32 -6.87 -2.83 8.14
C ILE A 32 -8.33 -2.59 8.55
N GLU A 33 -8.60 -2.43 9.85
CA GLU A 33 -9.95 -2.18 10.37
C GLU A 33 -10.52 -0.86 9.84
N ILE A 34 -9.74 0.23 9.89
CA ILE A 34 -10.14 1.54 9.35
C ILE A 34 -10.43 1.43 7.85
N PHE A 35 -9.58 0.73 7.10
CA PHE A 35 -9.79 0.53 5.67
C PHE A 35 -11.11 -0.21 5.38
N MET A 36 -11.37 -1.32 6.09
CA MET A 36 -12.59 -2.11 5.87
C MET A 36 -13.85 -1.32 6.23
N ASP A 37 -13.86 -0.60 7.34
CA ASP A 37 -14.96 0.27 7.75
C ASP A 37 -15.27 1.34 6.68
N MET A 38 -14.24 1.96 6.10
CA MET A 38 -14.40 2.94 5.01
C MET A 38 -14.97 2.32 3.73
N ILE A 39 -14.52 1.12 3.37
CA ILE A 39 -15.04 0.37 2.20
C ILE A 39 -16.51 0.00 2.40
N GLU A 40 -16.89 -0.48 3.59
CA GLU A 40 -18.28 -0.82 3.93
C GLU A 40 -19.21 0.40 3.87
N LYS A 41 -18.72 1.57 4.30
CA LYS A 41 -19.43 2.85 4.19
C LYS A 41 -19.47 3.41 2.77
N GLY A 42 -18.78 2.78 1.81
CA GLY A 42 -18.65 3.26 0.43
C GLY A 42 -17.72 4.47 0.29
N ASN A 43 -16.97 4.83 1.33
CA ASN A 43 -16.02 5.94 1.31
C ASN A 43 -14.67 5.51 0.74
N TYR A 44 -14.66 5.22 -0.56
CA TYR A 44 -13.47 4.72 -1.26
C TYR A 44 -12.32 5.74 -1.36
N LYS A 45 -12.63 7.05 -1.25
CA LYS A 45 -11.61 8.11 -1.34
C LYS A 45 -10.70 8.09 -0.12
N ASP A 46 -11.29 8.11 1.08
CA ASP A 46 -10.50 8.02 2.32
C ASP A 46 -9.87 6.64 2.47
N ALA A 47 -10.57 5.57 2.09
CA ALA A 47 -10.01 4.23 2.05
C ALA A 47 -8.75 4.15 1.15
N SER A 48 -8.72 4.93 0.06
CA SER A 48 -7.55 4.97 -0.84
C SER A 48 -6.32 5.54 -0.16
N TYR A 49 -6.46 6.62 0.61
CA TYR A 49 -5.35 7.20 1.37
C TYR A 49 -4.87 6.28 2.49
N VAL A 50 -5.79 5.68 3.25
CA VAL A 50 -5.46 4.70 4.30
C VAL A 50 -4.67 3.52 3.73
N ALA A 51 -5.11 2.98 2.59
CA ALA A 51 -4.42 1.87 1.94
C ALA A 51 -3.05 2.27 1.39
N ALA A 52 -2.96 3.41 0.71
CA ALA A 52 -1.74 3.86 0.07
C ALA A 52 -0.64 4.25 1.07
N CYS A 53 -1.01 4.84 2.21
CA CYS A 53 -0.10 5.24 3.29
C CYS A 53 0.11 4.15 4.35
N SER A 54 -0.47 2.96 4.17
CA SER A 54 -0.38 1.90 5.16
C SER A 54 1.07 1.49 5.45
N PRO A 55 1.44 1.31 6.74
CA PRO A 55 2.79 0.95 7.12
C PRO A 55 3.18 -0.40 6.53
N LYS A 56 4.45 -0.52 6.11
CA LYS A 56 5.00 -1.68 5.39
C LYS A 56 4.23 -2.07 4.12
N GLY A 57 3.27 -1.23 3.67
CA GLY A 57 2.41 -1.54 2.55
C GLY A 57 1.44 -2.70 2.80
N VAL A 58 1.01 -2.94 4.03
CA VAL A 58 0.13 -4.07 4.37
C VAL A 58 -1.17 -4.07 3.56
N LEU A 59 -1.68 -2.89 3.15
CA LEU A 59 -2.86 -2.74 2.30
C LEU A 59 -2.53 -2.53 0.82
N ARG A 60 -1.27 -2.56 0.39
CA ARG A 60 -0.88 -2.38 -1.02
C ARG A 60 -0.75 -3.73 -1.73
N ASN A 61 -1.84 -4.49 -1.71
CA ASN A 61 -1.87 -5.89 -2.14
C ASN A 61 -3.08 -6.21 -3.05
N MET A 62 -3.14 -7.45 -3.54
CA MET A 62 -4.20 -7.91 -4.44
C MET A 62 -5.58 -7.91 -3.79
N GLU A 63 -5.69 -8.16 -2.49
CA GLU A 63 -6.97 -8.16 -1.78
C GLU A 63 -7.59 -6.76 -1.79
N THR A 64 -6.81 -5.73 -1.47
CA THR A 64 -7.24 -4.32 -1.54
C THR A 64 -7.69 -3.95 -2.95
N LEU A 65 -6.96 -4.39 -3.98
CA LEU A 65 -7.37 -4.20 -5.37
C LEU A 65 -8.74 -4.80 -5.64
N LEU A 66 -8.99 -6.04 -5.19
CA LEU A 66 -10.27 -6.71 -5.40
C LEU A 66 -11.41 -5.98 -4.68
N LYS A 67 -11.18 -5.44 -3.48
CA LYS A 67 -12.17 -4.61 -2.77
C LYS A 67 -12.53 -3.38 -3.59
N PHE A 68 -11.55 -2.62 -4.09
CA PHE A 68 -11.82 -1.43 -4.90
C PHE A 68 -12.52 -1.74 -6.23
N LYS A 69 -12.14 -2.83 -6.90
CA LYS A 69 -12.80 -3.24 -8.16
C LYS A 69 -14.24 -3.71 -7.97
N ALA A 70 -14.59 -4.22 -6.79
CA ALA A 70 -15.95 -4.62 -6.47
C ALA A 70 -16.88 -3.41 -6.24
N LEU A 71 -16.32 -2.23 -5.94
CA LEU A 71 -17.09 -1.02 -5.74
C LEU A 71 -17.62 -0.49 -7.08
N LYS A 72 -18.89 -0.08 -7.08
CA LYS A 72 -19.50 0.58 -8.23
C LYS A 72 -19.01 2.03 -8.32
N LYS A 73 -18.73 2.50 -9.54
CA LYS A 73 -18.47 3.92 -9.78
C LYS A 73 -19.69 4.75 -9.37
N PRO A 74 -19.55 5.74 -8.47
CA PRO A 74 -20.65 6.64 -8.12
C PRO A 74 -21.13 7.43 -9.34
N PRO A 75 -22.43 7.77 -9.44
CA PRO A 75 -22.98 8.45 -10.61
C PRO A 75 -22.43 9.87 -10.82
N ASN A 76 -21.87 10.48 -9.78
CA ASN A 76 -21.32 11.85 -9.80
C ASN A 76 -19.80 11.88 -10.00
N GLU A 77 -19.17 10.73 -10.27
CA GLU A 77 -17.72 10.60 -10.37
C GLU A 77 -17.32 10.11 -11.76
N ASP A 78 -16.31 10.77 -12.33
CA ASP A 78 -15.85 10.47 -13.69
C ASP A 78 -15.01 9.19 -13.73
N ILE A 79 -14.29 8.89 -12.64
CA ILE A 79 -13.35 7.77 -12.54
C ILE A 79 -13.80 6.68 -11.57
N SER A 80 -13.39 5.44 -11.82
CA SER A 80 -13.65 4.30 -10.97
C SER A 80 -12.91 4.41 -9.62
N PRO A 81 -13.43 3.76 -8.56
CA PRO A 81 -12.74 3.70 -7.26
C PRO A 81 -11.33 3.13 -7.37
N TRP A 82 -11.12 2.15 -8.25
CA TRP A 82 -9.80 1.57 -8.49
C TRP A 82 -8.84 2.57 -9.15
N LEU A 83 -9.27 3.29 -10.19
CA LEU A 83 -8.43 4.31 -10.81
C LEU A 83 -8.12 5.47 -9.87
N PHE A 84 -9.09 5.88 -9.04
CA PHE A 84 -8.84 6.86 -7.98
C PHE A 84 -7.73 6.37 -7.04
N HIS A 85 -7.81 5.12 -6.58
CA HIS A 85 -6.77 4.55 -5.72
C HIS A 85 -5.39 4.52 -6.41
N CYS A 86 -5.31 4.19 -7.71
CA CYS A 86 -4.06 4.26 -8.47
C CYS A 86 -3.47 5.68 -8.52
N LYS A 87 -4.31 6.72 -8.63
CA LYS A 87 -3.86 8.12 -8.55
C LYS A 87 -3.29 8.45 -7.17
N VAL A 88 -3.98 8.04 -6.10
CA VAL A 88 -3.50 8.23 -4.73
C VAL A 88 -2.17 7.51 -4.51
N LEU A 89 -2.03 6.25 -4.96
CA LEU A 89 -0.75 5.53 -4.92
C LEU A 89 0.37 6.29 -5.64
N ALA A 90 0.08 6.93 -6.78
CA ALA A 90 1.04 7.76 -7.50
C ALA A 90 1.51 8.99 -6.73
N GLU A 91 0.61 9.57 -5.94
CA GLU A 91 0.85 10.80 -5.19
C GLU A 91 1.58 10.50 -3.89
N THR A 92 1.13 9.51 -3.12
CA THR A 92 1.70 9.16 -1.82
C THR A 92 3.01 8.40 -1.93
N ALA A 93 3.30 7.76 -3.06
CA ALA A 93 4.57 7.09 -3.29
C ALA A 93 5.77 8.07 -3.28
N LEU A 94 5.57 9.39 -3.29
CA LEU A 94 6.66 10.35 -3.10
C LEU A 94 7.30 10.29 -1.69
N GLU A 95 6.59 9.77 -0.70
CA GLU A 95 7.03 9.80 0.71
C GLU A 95 7.81 8.55 1.15
N ALA A 96 7.88 7.50 0.31
CA ALA A 96 8.65 6.29 0.59
C ALA A 96 9.16 5.63 -0.71
N PRO A 97 10.32 4.93 -0.71
CA PRO A 97 10.79 4.14 -1.85
C PRO A 97 9.88 2.91 -2.03
N PHE A 98 8.69 3.12 -2.57
CA PHE A 98 7.73 2.08 -2.86
C PHE A 98 7.62 1.89 -4.37
N ILE A 99 7.89 0.66 -4.79
CA ILE A 99 7.62 0.20 -6.15
C ILE A 99 6.41 -0.74 -6.05
N PRO A 100 5.26 -0.42 -6.68
CA PRO A 100 4.09 -1.28 -6.67
C PRO A 100 4.41 -2.65 -7.26
N ASP A 101 3.86 -3.73 -6.69
CA ASP A 101 4.02 -5.07 -7.25
C ASP A 101 3.55 -5.14 -8.72
N MET A 102 4.09 -6.09 -9.51
CA MET A 102 3.82 -6.24 -10.94
C MET A 102 2.32 -6.31 -11.24
N ILE A 103 1.55 -7.01 -10.41
CA ILE A 103 0.11 -7.15 -10.59
C ILE A 103 -0.57 -5.79 -10.39
N ILE A 104 -0.20 -5.03 -9.35
CA ILE A 104 -0.74 -3.69 -9.08
C ILE A 104 -0.36 -2.72 -10.19
N SER A 105 0.91 -2.70 -10.62
CA SER A 105 1.38 -1.89 -11.74
C SER A 105 0.57 -2.14 -13.01
N LEU A 106 0.38 -3.42 -13.38
CA LEU A 106 -0.38 -3.80 -14.56
C LEU A 106 -1.85 -3.40 -14.47
N GLU A 107 -2.48 -3.60 -13.32
CA GLU A 107 -3.90 -3.31 -13.14
C GLU A 107 -4.19 -1.81 -13.05
N CYS A 108 -3.26 -1.02 -12.53
CA CYS A 108 -3.36 0.44 -12.61
C CYS A 108 -3.15 0.95 -14.03
N ALA A 109 -2.23 0.34 -14.80
CA ALA A 109 -2.06 0.68 -16.21
C ALA A 109 -3.32 0.36 -17.03
N LYS A 110 -3.94 -0.80 -16.81
CA LYS A 110 -5.22 -1.18 -17.44
C LYS A 110 -6.33 -0.20 -17.10
N ALA A 111 -6.44 0.22 -15.85
CA ALA A 111 -7.46 1.17 -15.41
C ALA A 111 -7.27 2.54 -16.07
N ALA A 112 -6.04 3.06 -16.07
CA ALA A 112 -5.69 4.32 -16.72
C ALA A 112 -5.99 4.30 -18.23
N CYS A 113 -5.68 3.20 -18.92
CA CYS A 113 -6.02 3.04 -20.34
C CYS A 113 -7.54 2.97 -20.58
N SER A 114 -8.26 2.22 -19.75
CA SER A 114 -9.70 1.97 -19.94
C SER A 114 -10.53 3.23 -19.72
N GLU A 115 -10.07 4.12 -18.85
CA GLU A 115 -10.77 5.36 -18.49
C GLU A 115 -10.11 6.61 -19.10
N ASN A 116 -9.16 6.43 -20.04
CA ASN A 116 -8.49 7.51 -20.77
C ASN A 116 -7.73 8.53 -19.89
N HIS A 117 -7.10 8.06 -18.82
CA HIS A 117 -6.28 8.84 -17.89
C HIS A 117 -4.78 8.56 -18.08
N LEU A 118 -4.27 8.81 -19.29
CA LEU A 118 -2.89 8.50 -19.67
C LEU A 118 -1.85 9.35 -18.95
N GLU A 119 -2.23 10.51 -18.41
CA GLU A 119 -1.36 11.35 -17.58
C GLU A 119 -0.79 10.60 -16.36
N LEU A 120 -1.58 9.68 -15.78
CA LEU A 120 -1.15 8.84 -14.68
C LEU A 120 -0.03 7.88 -15.11
N LEU A 121 -0.16 7.29 -16.30
CA LEU A 121 0.86 6.41 -16.87
C LEU A 121 2.14 7.18 -17.17
N TYR A 122 2.04 8.36 -17.76
CA TYR A 122 3.22 9.20 -18.03
C TYR A 122 3.96 9.54 -16.74
N LYS A 123 3.23 9.90 -15.67
CA LYS A 123 3.81 10.14 -14.34
C LYS A 123 4.56 8.91 -13.82
N TRP A 124 3.93 7.74 -13.84
CA TRP A 124 4.55 6.51 -13.34
C TRP A 124 5.75 6.05 -14.16
N ILE A 125 5.71 6.23 -15.49
CA ILE A 125 6.85 5.96 -16.37
C ILE A 125 8.00 6.90 -16.07
N ALA A 126 7.72 8.21 -15.94
CA ALA A 126 8.73 9.23 -15.65
C ALA A 126 9.41 9.02 -14.28
N GLU A 127 8.67 8.46 -13.32
CA GLU A 127 9.17 8.15 -11.97
C GLU A 127 9.78 6.72 -11.85
N GLU A 128 9.85 5.94 -12.94
CA GLU A 128 10.35 4.55 -12.96
C GLU A 128 9.59 3.58 -12.01
N ARG A 129 8.27 3.77 -11.87
CA ARG A 129 7.43 3.05 -10.89
C ARG A 129 6.58 1.92 -11.45
N LEU A 130 6.65 1.67 -12.76
CA LEU A 130 6.05 0.49 -13.35
C LEU A 130 7.03 -0.67 -13.24
N ILE A 131 6.67 -1.74 -12.52
CA ILE A 131 7.52 -2.94 -12.50
C ILE A 131 7.60 -3.54 -13.88
N ASP A 132 8.83 -3.91 -14.18
CA ASP A 132 9.30 -3.97 -15.51
C ASP A 132 9.23 -5.37 -16.11
N GLY A 133 8.07 -5.70 -16.67
CA GLY A 133 7.98 -6.63 -17.79
C GLY A 133 8.05 -5.93 -19.16
N PHE A 134 7.98 -4.59 -19.19
CA PHE A 134 7.79 -3.78 -20.41
C PHE A 134 9.07 -3.08 -20.91
N PHE A 135 10.03 -2.75 -20.04
CA PHE A 135 11.38 -2.21 -20.31
C PHE A 135 12.49 -3.27 -20.24
N PHE A 136 12.21 -4.57 -20.12
CA PHE A 136 13.24 -5.58 -20.42
C PHE A 136 13.69 -5.54 -21.89
N PHE A 137 13.03 -4.72 -22.72
CA PHE A 137 13.47 -4.31 -24.06
C PHE A 137 14.23 -2.98 -24.13
N LYS A 138 14.75 -2.43 -23.03
CA LYS A 138 15.76 -1.37 -23.11
C LYS A 138 17.08 -1.98 -23.59
N THR A 139 17.20 -2.01 -24.92
CA THR A 139 18.41 -1.80 -25.72
C THR A 139 19.69 -2.50 -25.23
N LYS A 140 20.05 -3.58 -25.95
CA LYS A 140 21.46 -3.91 -26.21
C LYS A 140 22.16 -2.76 -26.92
#